data_AF-A0A3S0CF42-F1
#
_entry.id   AF-A0A3S0CF42-F1
#
_cell.length_a   1.000
_cell.length_b   1.000
_cell.length_c   1.000
_cell.angle_alpha   90.00
_cell.angle_beta   90.00
_cell.angle_gamma   90.00
#
_symmetry.space_group_name_H-M   'P 1'
#
loop_
_entity.id
_entity.type
_entity.pdbx_description
1 polymer ?
#
loop_
_entity_poly.entity_id
_entity_poly.type
_entity_poly.pdbx_seq_one_letter_code
_entity_poly.pdbx_strand_id
1 'polypeptide(L)'
;MAAGPLARAAPSLAADCRADQADRAAYRATNGGPGWTGIAQRDGQRQQRVRAAVKAGRLRRAEDFRCAALILLHAGDETALRLAFSLAVQGQVLDPQRPALARLAADAWDRLMMARQQPQWFATQFVATGGDATRFQLYPVQPGLMSEAERARLGGLTDAEIQAELARLNARPAPAAPASPAPPGQDAAPLPVTADATLLLATLDTDLGLANTLAQLLQEGLPAPTTSDGSTPTRLLFIPRDADALRRYFERQVPRIPRFEGSATPTSASAAEIQVDTRNGRVWRVQLGIDDAVQAAATLTVRPNRVFTLTVAQRTAGGPLTLTHIERQP
;
A
#
# COMPACT_ATOMS: atom_id res chain seq x y z
N MET A 1 -21.24 -45.17 -6.54
CA MET A 1 -21.04 -43.71 -6.36
C MET A 1 -20.10 -43.53 -5.17
N ALA A 2 -18.83 -43.22 -5.44
CA ALA A 2 -17.84 -43.02 -4.39
C ALA A 2 -18.02 -41.64 -3.75
N ALA A 3 -18.12 -41.61 -2.41
CA ALA A 3 -18.13 -40.38 -1.63
C ALA A 3 -16.80 -39.65 -1.83
N GLY A 4 -16.88 -38.42 -2.37
CA GLY A 4 -15.70 -37.56 -2.54
C GLY A 4 -15.05 -37.18 -1.20
N PRO A 5 -13.79 -36.73 -1.22
CA PRO A 5 -13.04 -36.43 -0.01
C PRO A 5 -13.75 -35.32 0.77
N LEU A 6 -13.95 -35.54 2.07
CA LEU A 6 -14.49 -34.56 3.02
C LEU A 6 -13.70 -33.25 2.89
N ALA A 7 -14.34 -32.25 2.29
CA ALA A 7 -13.81 -30.90 2.20
C ALA A 7 -13.43 -30.44 3.61
N ARG A 8 -12.15 -30.12 3.80
CA ARG A 8 -11.59 -29.60 5.06
C ARG A 8 -12.50 -28.46 5.54
N ALA A 9 -13.08 -28.59 6.74
CA ALA A 9 -14.05 -27.62 7.26
C ALA A 9 -13.48 -26.20 7.18
N ALA A 10 -14.20 -25.29 6.53
CA ALA A 10 -13.77 -23.91 6.39
C ALA A 10 -13.59 -23.27 7.78
N PRO A 11 -12.50 -22.51 8.02
CA PRO A 11 -12.31 -21.82 9.29
C PRO A 11 -13.50 -20.89 9.59
N SER A 12 -13.93 -20.84 10.86
CA SER A 12 -14.92 -19.85 11.30
C SER A 12 -14.32 -18.44 11.28
N LEU A 13 -15.15 -17.41 11.08
CA LEU A 13 -14.72 -16.00 11.14
C LEU A 13 -14.07 -15.62 12.47
N ALA A 14 -14.49 -16.25 13.56
CA ALA A 14 -13.86 -16.06 14.87
C ALA A 14 -12.41 -16.59 14.89
N ALA A 15 -12.13 -17.72 14.22
CA ALA A 15 -10.77 -18.22 14.06
C ALA A 15 -9.94 -17.28 13.16
N ASP A 16 -10.54 -16.77 12.08
CA ASP A 16 -9.88 -15.79 11.22
C ASP A 16 -9.54 -14.50 11.97
N CYS A 17 -10.45 -14.00 12.81
CA CYS A 17 -10.22 -12.81 13.62
C CYS A 17 -9.13 -13.03 14.67
N ARG A 18 -9.13 -14.17 15.37
CA ARG A 18 -8.08 -14.48 16.35
C ARG A 18 -6.71 -14.56 15.71
N ALA A 19 -6.60 -15.25 14.58
CA ALA A 19 -5.32 -15.40 13.92
C ALA A 19 -4.86 -14.10 13.22
N ASP A 20 -5.78 -13.23 12.76
CA ASP A 20 -5.45 -11.85 12.37
C ASP A 20 -4.79 -11.13 13.55
N GLN A 21 -5.45 -11.09 14.72
CA GLN A 21 -4.88 -10.40 15.89
C GLN A 21 -3.57 -11.02 16.39
N ALA A 22 -3.43 -12.34 16.30
CA ALA A 22 -2.18 -13.03 16.65
C ALA A 22 -1.02 -12.61 15.74
N ASP A 23 -1.25 -12.45 14.44
CA ASP A 23 -0.26 -11.95 13.48
C ASP A 23 0.25 -10.55 13.90
N ARG A 24 -0.66 -9.64 14.30
CA ARG A 24 -0.28 -8.28 14.75
C ARG A 24 0.44 -8.29 16.09
N ALA A 25 0.01 -9.14 17.03
CA ALA A 25 0.68 -9.28 18.32
C ALA A 25 2.11 -9.77 18.16
N ALA A 26 2.33 -10.79 17.31
CA ALA A 26 3.65 -11.32 17.00
C ALA A 26 4.56 -10.27 16.33
N TYR A 27 4.03 -9.52 15.36
CA TYR A 27 4.76 -8.44 14.69
C TYR A 27 5.24 -7.36 15.68
N ARG A 28 4.35 -6.94 16.60
CA ARG A 28 4.68 -5.95 17.64
C ARG A 28 5.75 -6.47 18.61
N ALA A 29 5.64 -7.72 19.03
CA ALA A 29 6.54 -8.33 20.02
C ALA A 29 7.98 -8.49 19.50
N THR A 30 8.15 -8.61 18.19
CA THR A 30 9.44 -8.91 17.55
C THR A 30 10.09 -7.68 16.91
N ASN A 31 9.56 -6.47 17.14
CA ASN A 31 10.01 -5.24 16.46
C ASN A 31 10.15 -5.41 14.93
N GLY A 32 9.22 -6.14 14.29
CA GLY A 32 9.22 -6.36 12.84
C GLY A 32 9.46 -7.80 12.37
N GLY A 33 9.54 -8.79 13.26
CA GLY A 33 9.46 -10.20 12.88
C GLY A 33 8.04 -10.59 12.41
N PRO A 34 7.79 -11.89 12.14
CA PRO A 34 7.52 -12.37 10.76
C PRO A 34 7.22 -11.27 9.74
N GLY A 35 8.01 -11.22 8.67
CA GLY A 35 7.90 -10.17 7.64
C GLY A 35 6.46 -9.88 7.21
N TRP A 36 6.12 -8.60 7.14
CA TRP A 36 4.78 -8.07 6.84
C TRP A 36 4.12 -8.73 5.61
N THR A 37 4.92 -9.24 4.66
CA THR A 37 4.49 -10.08 3.52
C THR A 37 3.54 -11.21 3.93
N GLY A 38 3.92 -12.02 4.91
CA GLY A 38 3.16 -13.21 5.28
C GLY A 38 1.83 -12.82 5.92
N ILE A 39 1.86 -11.73 6.69
CA ILE A 39 0.68 -11.15 7.33
C ILE A 39 -0.28 -10.63 6.25
N ALA A 40 0.19 -9.81 5.31
CA ALA A 40 -0.61 -9.26 4.22
C ALA A 40 -1.27 -10.35 3.35
N GLN A 41 -0.52 -11.41 3.01
CA GLN A 41 -1.08 -12.54 2.26
C GLN A 41 -2.22 -13.23 3.02
N ARG A 42 -2.04 -13.49 4.32
CA ARG A 42 -3.07 -14.08 5.17
C ARG A 42 -4.27 -13.16 5.31
N ASP A 43 -4.05 -11.85 5.43
CA ASP A 43 -5.11 -10.85 5.51
C ASP A 43 -5.98 -10.86 4.25
N GLY A 44 -5.37 -10.89 3.05
CA GLY A 44 -6.11 -10.99 1.79
C GLY A 44 -7.02 -12.23 1.75
N GLN A 45 -6.53 -13.38 2.21
CA GLN A 45 -7.33 -14.61 2.29
C GLN A 45 -8.48 -14.49 3.31
N ARG A 46 -8.25 -13.89 4.48
CA ARG A 46 -9.29 -13.66 5.50
C ARG A 46 -10.36 -12.69 4.96
N GLN A 47 -9.95 -11.62 4.29
CA GLN A 47 -10.87 -10.65 3.69
C GLN A 47 -11.77 -11.30 2.63
N GLN A 48 -11.23 -12.16 1.77
CA GLN A 48 -12.03 -12.91 0.80
C GLN A 48 -13.09 -13.79 1.51
N ARG A 49 -12.71 -14.48 2.58
CA ARG A 49 -13.64 -15.28 3.39
C ARG A 49 -14.71 -14.43 4.06
N VAL A 50 -14.36 -13.25 4.59
CA VAL A 50 -15.33 -12.29 5.13
C VAL A 50 -16.33 -11.86 4.06
N ARG A 51 -15.86 -11.42 2.89
CA ARG A 51 -16.74 -10.98 1.79
C ARG A 51 -17.68 -12.11 1.34
N ALA A 52 -17.18 -13.33 1.25
CA ALA A 52 -18.01 -14.51 0.94
C ALA A 52 -19.07 -14.76 2.01
N ALA A 53 -18.73 -14.64 3.31
CA ALA A 53 -19.67 -14.81 4.40
C ALA A 53 -20.75 -13.71 4.43
N VAL A 54 -20.38 -12.45 4.16
CA VAL A 54 -21.32 -11.33 4.01
C VAL A 54 -22.28 -11.59 2.86
N LYS A 55 -21.77 -11.92 1.66
CA LYS A 55 -22.60 -12.20 0.48
C LYS A 55 -23.57 -13.36 0.70
N ALA A 56 -23.15 -14.37 1.46
CA ALA A 56 -23.98 -15.52 1.79
C ALA A 56 -24.93 -15.30 2.98
N GLY A 57 -24.98 -14.10 3.56
CA GLY A 57 -25.83 -13.79 4.72
C GLY A 57 -25.50 -14.61 5.97
N ARG A 58 -24.23 -14.98 6.15
CA ARG A 58 -23.79 -15.91 7.21
C ARG A 58 -23.42 -15.23 8.54
N LEU A 59 -23.41 -13.90 8.60
CA LEU A 59 -23.19 -13.16 9.85
C LEU A 59 -24.50 -13.10 10.62
N ARG A 60 -24.52 -13.61 11.86
CA ARG A 60 -25.75 -13.74 12.66
C ARG A 60 -25.67 -13.07 14.03
N ARG A 61 -24.49 -13.07 14.64
CA ARG A 61 -24.26 -12.55 16.00
C ARG A 61 -23.37 -11.32 15.94
N ALA A 62 -23.51 -10.43 16.92
CA ALA A 62 -22.66 -9.24 17.06
C ALA A 62 -21.14 -9.58 16.97
N GLU A 63 -20.73 -10.74 17.49
CA GLU A 63 -19.35 -11.22 17.38
C GLU A 63 -18.90 -11.53 15.94
N ASP A 64 -19.78 -12.08 15.10
CA ASP A 64 -19.46 -12.37 13.70
C ASP A 64 -19.23 -11.06 12.94
N PHE A 65 -20.08 -10.06 13.18
CA PHE A 65 -19.94 -8.71 12.64
C PHE A 65 -18.67 -8.01 13.13
N ARG A 66 -18.36 -8.10 14.43
CA ARG A 66 -17.13 -7.57 15.03
C ARG A 66 -15.88 -8.15 14.37
N CYS A 67 -15.84 -9.48 14.22
CA CYS A 67 -14.72 -10.18 13.59
C CYS A 67 -14.56 -9.78 12.12
N ALA A 68 -15.66 -9.72 11.37
CA ALA A 68 -15.66 -9.31 9.98
C ALA A 68 -15.19 -7.85 9.78
N ALA A 69 -15.69 -6.94 10.62
CA ALA A 69 -15.28 -5.54 10.60
C ALA A 69 -13.79 -5.37 10.90
N LEU A 70 -13.27 -6.05 11.93
CA LEU A 70 -11.86 -5.96 12.31
C LEU A 70 -10.92 -6.49 11.22
N ILE A 71 -11.28 -7.59 10.55
CA ILE A 71 -10.49 -8.12 9.42
C ILE A 71 -10.47 -7.12 8.25
N LEU A 72 -11.62 -6.53 7.91
CA LEU A 72 -11.72 -5.59 6.79
C LEU A 72 -11.08 -4.22 7.11
N LEU A 73 -11.04 -3.81 8.37
CA LEU A 73 -10.35 -2.60 8.83
C LEU A 73 -8.86 -2.58 8.43
N HIS A 74 -8.26 -3.76 8.28
CA HIS A 74 -6.86 -3.94 7.89
C HIS A 74 -6.63 -4.04 6.38
N ALA A 75 -7.67 -4.03 5.55
CA ALA A 75 -7.51 -4.15 4.10
C ALA A 75 -6.90 -2.90 3.44
N GLY A 76 -7.07 -1.73 4.08
CA GLY A 76 -6.49 -0.46 3.62
C GLY A 76 -7.21 0.20 2.45
N ASP A 77 -8.09 -0.51 1.73
CA ASP A 77 -8.86 0.07 0.63
C ASP A 77 -10.21 0.68 1.07
N GLU A 78 -10.65 1.71 0.34
CA GLU A 78 -11.89 2.45 0.64
C GLU A 78 -13.14 1.53 0.72
N THR A 79 -13.24 0.55 -0.17
CA THR A 79 -14.42 -0.34 -0.23
C THR A 79 -14.49 -1.23 1.01
N ALA A 80 -13.35 -1.76 1.45
CA ALA A 80 -13.25 -2.52 2.68
C ALA A 80 -13.54 -1.67 3.91
N LEU A 81 -13.04 -0.43 3.98
CA LEU A 81 -13.27 0.46 5.11
C LEU A 81 -14.76 0.83 5.26
N ARG A 82 -15.45 1.14 4.14
CA ARG A 82 -16.91 1.35 4.14
C ARG A 82 -17.67 0.12 4.63
N LEU A 83 -17.26 -1.07 4.19
CA LEU A 83 -17.88 -2.31 4.62
C LEU A 83 -17.58 -2.61 6.09
N ALA A 84 -16.35 -2.38 6.57
CA ALA A 84 -15.96 -2.52 7.96
C ALA A 84 -16.80 -1.64 8.88
N PHE A 85 -16.98 -0.36 8.53
CA PHE A 85 -17.87 0.56 9.22
C PHE A 85 -19.30 0.01 9.29
N SER A 86 -19.86 -0.36 8.14
CA SER A 86 -21.24 -0.87 8.05
C SER A 86 -21.46 -2.12 8.89
N LEU A 87 -20.48 -3.04 8.90
CA LEU A 87 -20.54 -4.25 9.71
C LEU A 87 -20.42 -3.96 11.21
N ALA A 88 -19.54 -3.03 11.60
CA ALA A 88 -19.42 -2.61 12.99
C ALA A 88 -20.73 -2.00 13.50
N VAL A 89 -21.36 -1.11 12.72
CA VAL A 89 -22.68 -0.52 13.05
C VAL A 89 -23.76 -1.59 13.14
N GLN A 90 -23.83 -2.54 12.20
CA GLN A 90 -24.78 -3.66 12.30
C GLN A 90 -24.55 -4.51 13.55
N GLY A 91 -23.29 -4.75 13.93
CA GLY A 91 -22.96 -5.41 15.18
C GLY A 91 -23.48 -4.63 16.40
N GLN A 92 -23.37 -3.29 16.41
CA GLN A 92 -23.89 -2.45 17.51
C GLN A 92 -25.40 -2.56 17.64
N VAL A 93 -26.14 -2.67 16.54
CA VAL A 93 -27.60 -2.89 16.59
C VAL A 93 -27.93 -4.20 17.33
N LEU A 94 -27.12 -5.24 17.13
CA LEU A 94 -27.31 -6.54 17.79
C LEU A 94 -26.83 -6.56 19.24
N ASP A 95 -25.82 -5.76 19.59
CA ASP A 95 -25.26 -5.67 20.94
C ASP A 95 -24.76 -4.24 21.23
N PRO A 96 -25.67 -3.33 21.65
CA PRO A 96 -25.34 -1.92 21.88
C PRO A 96 -24.41 -1.70 23.06
N GLN A 97 -24.33 -2.67 23.98
CA GLN A 97 -23.52 -2.57 25.21
C GLN A 97 -22.07 -2.97 24.97
N ARG A 98 -21.69 -3.28 23.73
CA ARG A 98 -20.36 -3.74 23.39
C ARG A 98 -19.48 -2.61 22.82
N PRO A 99 -18.65 -1.96 23.66
CA PRO A 99 -17.90 -0.76 23.26
C PRO A 99 -16.91 -1.03 22.12
N ALA A 100 -16.40 -2.27 21.99
CA ALA A 100 -15.49 -2.65 20.91
C ALA A 100 -16.11 -2.44 19.51
N LEU A 101 -17.42 -2.54 19.35
CA LEU A 101 -18.10 -2.30 18.07
C LEU A 101 -18.26 -0.81 17.76
N ALA A 102 -18.47 0.03 18.77
CA ALA A 102 -18.40 1.49 18.64
C ALA A 102 -16.99 1.92 18.21
N ARG A 103 -15.97 1.37 18.89
CA ARG A 103 -14.57 1.64 18.54
C ARG A 103 -14.22 1.26 17.11
N LEU A 104 -14.62 0.07 16.66
CA LEU A 104 -14.36 -0.37 15.29
C LEU A 104 -15.05 0.51 14.24
N ALA A 105 -16.26 1.01 14.52
CA ALA A 105 -16.93 1.93 13.62
C ALA A 105 -16.17 3.27 13.54
N ALA A 106 -15.77 3.83 14.69
CA ALA A 106 -14.95 5.04 14.75
C ALA A 106 -13.62 4.89 13.99
N ASP A 107 -12.88 3.81 14.24
CA ASP A 107 -11.60 3.52 13.56
C ASP A 107 -11.80 3.37 12.04
N ALA A 108 -12.84 2.65 11.60
CA ALA A 108 -13.12 2.45 10.18
C ALA A 108 -13.48 3.77 9.47
N TRP A 109 -14.26 4.62 10.14
CA TRP A 109 -14.66 5.91 9.60
C TRP A 109 -13.47 6.87 9.46
N ASP A 110 -12.65 6.99 10.50
CA ASP A 110 -11.50 7.89 10.44
C ASP A 110 -10.46 7.43 9.40
N ARG A 111 -10.24 6.11 9.26
CA ARG A 111 -9.39 5.57 8.17
C ARG A 111 -9.97 5.88 6.79
N LEU A 112 -11.29 5.82 6.65
CA LEU A 112 -11.98 6.21 5.42
C LEU A 112 -11.78 7.70 5.13
N MET A 113 -11.83 8.57 6.14
CA MET A 113 -11.55 10.01 5.98
C MET A 113 -10.10 10.25 5.57
N MET A 114 -9.13 9.60 6.23
CA MET A 114 -7.72 9.66 5.85
C MET A 114 -7.47 9.23 4.42
N ALA A 115 -8.07 8.11 3.97
CA ALA A 115 -7.96 7.63 2.59
C ALA A 115 -8.47 8.66 1.57
N ARG A 116 -9.39 9.54 1.98
CA ARG A 116 -9.92 10.66 1.19
C ARG A 116 -9.25 12.00 1.45
N GLN A 117 -8.18 12.02 2.24
CA GLN A 117 -7.47 13.24 2.65
C GLN A 117 -8.39 14.26 3.36
N GLN A 118 -9.40 13.76 4.09
CA GLN A 118 -10.35 14.56 4.86
C GLN A 118 -10.03 14.48 6.36
N PRO A 119 -10.26 15.54 7.15
CA PRO A 119 -10.14 15.47 8.60
C PRO A 119 -10.97 14.33 9.21
N GLN A 120 -10.40 13.66 10.20
CA GLN A 120 -11.04 12.58 10.93
C GLN A 120 -12.07 13.12 11.92
N TRP A 121 -13.01 12.29 12.37
CA TRP A 121 -14.10 12.71 13.25
C TRP A 121 -13.89 12.21 14.69
N PHE A 122 -13.37 10.99 14.83
CA PHE A 122 -13.31 10.28 16.10
C PHE A 122 -11.94 10.32 16.79
N ALA A 123 -10.98 11.01 16.19
CA ALA A 123 -9.62 11.18 16.71
C ALA A 123 -8.91 9.84 16.98
N THR A 124 -9.17 8.83 16.15
CA THR A 124 -8.64 7.47 16.34
C THR A 124 -7.33 7.20 15.61
N GLN A 125 -6.98 8.04 14.63
CA GLN A 125 -5.84 7.82 13.75
C GLN A 125 -4.70 8.81 14.00
N PHE A 126 -3.49 8.27 13.97
CA PHE A 126 -2.24 8.97 14.18
C PHE A 126 -1.36 8.72 12.96
N VAL A 127 -0.61 9.75 12.56
CA VAL A 127 0.31 9.68 11.44
C VAL A 127 1.72 9.93 11.92
N ALA A 128 2.67 9.21 11.33
CA ALA A 128 4.07 9.50 11.51
C ALA A 128 4.39 10.86 10.88
N THR A 129 5.35 11.58 11.45
CA THR A 129 5.87 12.84 10.94
C THR A 129 7.38 12.76 10.84
N GLY A 130 7.93 13.45 9.83
CA GLY A 130 9.33 13.35 9.48
C GLY A 130 9.61 12.13 8.59
N GLY A 131 10.59 12.26 7.69
CA GLY A 131 10.93 11.20 6.72
C GLY A 131 11.54 9.93 7.33
N ASP A 132 11.72 9.89 8.64
CA ASP A 132 12.25 8.78 9.43
C ASP A 132 11.16 8.07 10.26
N ALA A 133 9.90 8.53 10.21
CA ALA A 133 8.76 7.99 10.95
C ALA A 133 9.01 7.85 12.47
N THR A 134 9.85 8.71 13.05
CA THR A 134 10.25 8.63 14.47
C THR A 134 9.31 9.35 15.41
N ARG A 135 8.45 10.23 14.89
CA ARG A 135 7.45 10.94 15.67
C ARG A 135 6.06 10.68 15.11
N PHE A 136 5.08 10.67 15.99
CA PHE A 136 3.66 10.55 15.67
C PHE A 136 2.94 11.81 16.12
N GLN A 137 1.98 12.22 15.29
CA GLN A 137 1.00 13.24 15.63
C GLN A 137 -0.41 12.71 15.37
N LEU A 138 -1.41 13.32 16.00
CA LEU A 138 -2.80 13.06 15.69
C LEU A 138 -3.10 13.57 14.27
N TYR A 139 -3.78 12.76 13.46
CA TYR A 139 -4.26 13.22 12.16
C TYR A 139 -5.33 14.33 12.34
N PRO A 140 -5.44 15.34 11.47
CA PRO A 140 -6.36 16.47 11.71
C PRO A 140 -7.79 16.02 12.02
N VAL A 141 -8.37 16.55 13.10
CA VAL A 141 -9.76 16.28 13.51
C VAL A 141 -10.66 17.42 13.00
N GLN A 142 -11.83 17.08 12.47
CA GLN A 142 -12.80 18.06 11.97
C GLN A 142 -13.28 18.99 13.11
N PRO A 143 -12.97 20.30 13.07
CA PRO A 143 -13.36 21.22 14.13
C PRO A 143 -14.88 21.40 14.21
N GLY A 144 -15.42 21.48 15.43
CA GLY A 144 -16.82 21.82 15.69
C GLY A 144 -17.85 20.75 15.29
N LEU A 145 -17.42 19.59 14.79
CA LEU A 145 -18.34 18.51 14.41
C LEU A 145 -18.95 17.81 15.63
N MET A 146 -18.14 17.56 16.65
CA MET A 146 -18.53 16.84 17.86
C MET A 146 -17.77 17.37 19.07
N SER A 147 -18.42 17.39 20.23
CA SER A 147 -17.72 17.54 21.51
C SER A 147 -16.88 16.29 21.83
N GLU A 148 -15.92 16.43 22.74
CA GLU A 148 -15.12 15.32 23.25
C GLU A 148 -16.00 14.20 23.84
N ALA A 149 -17.00 14.56 24.65
CA ALA A 149 -17.89 13.60 25.30
C ALA A 149 -18.72 12.80 24.28
N GLU A 150 -19.22 13.46 23.22
CA GLU A 150 -19.95 12.76 22.16
C GLU A 150 -19.03 11.86 21.35
N ARG A 151 -17.82 12.34 21.03
CA ARG A 151 -16.79 11.57 20.33
C ARG A 151 -16.44 10.29 21.10
N ALA A 152 -16.17 10.40 22.39
CA ALA A 152 -15.85 9.26 23.26
C ALA A 152 -17.03 8.28 23.36
N ARG A 153 -18.27 8.80 23.52
CA ARG A 153 -19.49 7.96 23.56
C ARG A 153 -19.69 7.15 22.28
N LEU A 154 -19.26 7.68 21.13
CA LEU A 154 -19.35 6.99 19.84
C LEU A 154 -18.10 6.14 19.50
N GLY A 155 -17.21 5.90 20.48
CA GLY A 155 -16.04 5.03 20.32
C GLY A 155 -14.75 5.73 19.89
N GLY A 156 -14.77 7.06 19.76
CA GLY A 156 -13.57 7.87 19.58
C GLY A 156 -12.74 8.02 20.84
N LEU A 157 -11.68 8.83 20.78
CA LEU A 157 -10.79 9.10 21.91
C LEU A 157 -11.13 10.43 22.63
N THR A 158 -11.02 10.42 23.95
CA THR A 158 -10.91 11.63 24.79
C THR A 158 -9.57 12.33 24.55
N ASP A 159 -9.48 13.61 24.91
CA ASP A 159 -8.25 14.38 24.78
C ASP A 159 -7.14 13.80 25.67
N ALA A 160 -7.49 13.28 26.85
CA ALA A 160 -6.55 12.57 27.72
C ALA A 160 -6.01 11.28 27.08
N GLU A 161 -6.86 10.47 26.45
CA GLU A 161 -6.44 9.26 25.74
C GLU A 161 -5.59 9.57 24.51
N ILE A 162 -5.91 10.65 23.78
CA ILE A 162 -5.08 11.14 22.66
C ILE A 162 -3.66 11.44 23.16
N GLN A 163 -3.52 12.16 24.26
CA GLN A 163 -2.21 12.48 24.82
C GLN A 163 -1.47 11.22 25.29
N ALA A 164 -2.17 10.30 25.94
CA ALA A 164 -1.58 9.03 26.39
C ALA A 164 -1.08 8.18 25.20
N GLU A 165 -1.85 8.11 24.12
CA GLU A 165 -1.47 7.35 22.92
C GLU A 165 -0.32 8.01 22.17
N LEU A 166 -0.30 9.34 22.04
CA LEU A 166 0.84 10.08 21.50
C LEU A 166 2.11 9.85 22.32
N ALA A 167 2.01 9.90 23.65
CA ALA A 167 3.13 9.61 24.53
C ALA A 167 3.63 8.17 24.32
N ARG A 168 2.71 7.19 24.21
CA ARG A 168 3.05 5.78 23.95
C ARG A 168 3.74 5.59 22.60
N LEU A 169 3.23 6.22 21.54
CA LEU A 169 3.78 6.14 20.19
C LEU A 169 5.17 6.80 20.11
N ASN A 170 5.34 7.95 20.77
CA ASN A 170 6.59 8.73 20.77
C ASN A 170 7.62 8.28 21.81
N ALA A 171 7.24 7.46 22.80
CA ALA A 171 8.17 6.85 23.74
C ALA A 171 8.91 5.65 23.15
N ARG A 172 8.47 5.13 22.00
CA ARG A 172 9.15 4.02 21.33
C ARG A 172 10.44 4.58 20.72
N PRO A 173 11.64 4.07 21.11
CA PRO A 173 12.87 4.53 20.49
C PRO A 173 12.76 4.32 18.98
N ALA A 174 13.27 5.29 18.21
CA ALA A 174 13.40 5.14 16.77
C ALA A 174 13.96 3.73 16.50
N PRO A 175 13.35 2.93 15.59
CA PRO A 175 13.96 1.67 15.23
C PRO A 175 15.42 1.97 14.92
N ALA A 176 16.35 1.25 15.58
CA ALA A 176 17.76 1.38 15.25
C ALA A 176 17.82 1.30 13.72
N ALA A 177 18.36 2.36 13.09
CA ALA A 177 18.45 2.42 11.64
C ALA A 177 18.90 1.02 11.20
N PRO A 178 18.13 0.32 10.35
CA PRO A 178 18.52 -1.02 9.93
C PRO A 178 19.99 -0.90 9.56
N ALA A 179 20.84 -1.73 10.18
CA ALA A 179 22.28 -1.67 9.95
C ALA A 179 22.43 -1.49 8.46
N SER A 180 22.97 -0.33 8.04
CA SER A 180 22.99 0.05 6.63
C SER A 180 23.39 -1.21 5.89
N PRO A 181 22.59 -1.71 4.92
CA PRO A 181 23.04 -2.82 4.12
C PRO A 181 24.46 -2.45 3.74
N ALA A 182 25.42 -3.35 4.02
CA ALA A 182 26.82 -3.13 3.71
C ALA A 182 26.84 -2.40 2.36
N PRO A 183 27.46 -1.20 2.28
CA PRO A 183 27.20 -0.26 1.21
C PRO A 183 27.16 -1.05 -0.10
N PRO A 184 26.06 -0.98 -0.88
CA PRO A 184 25.95 -1.76 -2.12
C PRO A 184 27.27 -1.55 -2.85
N GLY A 185 28.00 -2.64 -3.08
CA GLY A 185 29.42 -2.56 -3.41
C GLY A 185 29.60 -1.68 -4.64
N GLN A 186 29.94 -0.40 -4.44
CA GLN A 186 30.06 0.62 -5.49
C GLN A 186 29.14 0.38 -6.70
N ASP A 187 27.83 0.21 -6.48
CA ASP A 187 26.89 0.16 -7.61
C ASP A 187 26.97 1.52 -8.33
N ALA A 188 27.24 1.49 -9.63
CA ALA A 188 27.32 2.70 -10.44
C ALA A 188 26.03 3.54 -10.31
N ALA A 189 26.18 4.87 -10.30
CA ALA A 189 25.05 5.78 -10.20
C ALA A 189 23.99 5.46 -11.30
N PRO A 190 22.68 5.49 -10.98
CA PRO A 190 21.64 5.27 -11.98
C PRO A 190 21.80 6.19 -13.19
N LEU A 191 21.56 5.66 -14.38
CA LEU A 191 21.63 6.42 -15.62
C LEU A 191 20.40 7.32 -15.73
N PRO A 192 20.55 8.65 -15.82
CA PRO A 192 19.39 9.54 -15.89
C PRO A 192 18.59 9.27 -17.16
N VAL A 193 17.26 9.20 -17.03
CA VAL A 193 16.32 8.97 -18.13
C VAL A 193 15.48 10.22 -18.34
N THR A 194 15.27 10.60 -19.59
CA THR A 194 14.34 11.63 -20.04
C THR A 194 13.34 11.04 -21.03
N ALA A 195 12.19 11.68 -21.18
CA ALA A 195 11.17 11.27 -22.13
C ALA A 195 10.41 12.49 -22.65
N ASP A 196 9.82 12.35 -23.84
CA ASP A 196 8.92 13.36 -24.39
C ASP A 196 7.59 13.39 -23.63
N ALA A 197 7.09 14.59 -23.31
CA ALA A 197 5.86 14.74 -22.54
C ALA A 197 4.63 14.15 -23.26
N THR A 198 4.58 14.24 -24.59
CA THR A 198 3.50 13.66 -25.41
C THR A 198 3.47 12.15 -25.28
N LEU A 199 4.64 11.50 -25.30
CA LEU A 199 4.76 10.05 -25.11
C LEU A 199 4.28 9.63 -23.71
N LEU A 200 4.65 10.38 -22.68
CA LEU A 200 4.25 10.09 -21.29
C LEU A 200 2.74 10.26 -21.09
N LEU A 201 2.16 11.32 -21.66
CA LEU A 201 0.72 11.57 -21.59
C LEU A 201 -0.09 10.53 -22.37
N ALA A 202 0.35 10.15 -23.56
CA ALA A 202 -0.27 9.06 -24.32
C ALA A 202 -0.20 7.71 -23.57
N THR A 203 0.89 7.48 -22.85
CA THR A 203 1.03 6.29 -21.99
C THR A 203 0.05 6.34 -20.81
N LEU A 204 -0.11 7.50 -20.18
CA LEU A 204 -1.07 7.68 -19.10
C LEU A 204 -2.52 7.42 -19.53
N ASP A 205 -2.89 7.85 -20.73
CA ASP A 205 -4.23 7.65 -21.29
C ASP A 205 -4.52 6.18 -21.63
N THR A 206 -3.49 5.34 -21.78
CA THR A 206 -3.62 3.94 -22.19
C THR A 206 -3.35 2.94 -21.06
N ASP A 207 -2.41 3.24 -20.16
CA ASP A 207 -2.02 2.35 -19.07
C ASP A 207 -1.46 3.14 -17.86
N LEU A 208 -2.30 3.29 -16.83
CA LEU A 208 -1.95 4.00 -15.59
C LEU A 208 -0.79 3.32 -14.82
N GLY A 209 -0.69 2.00 -14.91
CA GLY A 209 0.35 1.24 -14.23
C GLY A 209 1.73 1.50 -14.84
N LEU A 210 1.80 1.43 -16.17
CA LEU A 210 3.00 1.78 -16.93
C LEU A 210 3.38 3.25 -16.73
N ALA A 211 2.42 4.17 -16.77
CA ALA A 211 2.69 5.59 -16.52
C ALA A 211 3.30 5.83 -15.14
N ASN A 212 2.81 5.14 -14.11
CA ASN A 212 3.41 5.15 -12.77
C ASN A 212 4.85 4.65 -12.77
N THR A 213 5.13 3.53 -13.45
CA THR A 213 6.48 2.98 -13.57
C THR A 213 7.42 3.95 -14.29
N LEU A 214 6.97 4.58 -15.38
CA LEU A 214 7.76 5.56 -16.13
C LEU A 214 8.08 6.80 -15.29
N ALA A 215 7.10 7.34 -14.55
CA ALA A 215 7.36 8.47 -13.66
C ALA A 215 8.44 8.16 -12.62
N GLN A 216 8.47 6.92 -12.11
CA GLN A 216 9.52 6.48 -11.19
C GLN A 216 10.88 6.34 -11.87
N LEU A 217 10.93 5.76 -13.07
CA LEU A 217 12.15 5.66 -13.87
C LEU A 217 12.76 7.03 -14.20
N LEU A 218 11.93 8.03 -14.50
CA LEU A 218 12.38 9.40 -14.75
C LEU A 218 12.97 10.06 -13.50
N GLN A 219 12.48 9.70 -12.30
CA GLN A 219 12.96 10.26 -11.04
C GLN A 219 14.23 9.60 -10.53
N GLU A 220 14.29 8.27 -10.60
CA GLU A 220 15.37 7.48 -9.99
C GLU A 220 16.44 7.07 -11.00
N GLY A 221 16.19 7.23 -12.29
CA GLY A 221 17.06 6.76 -13.37
C GLY A 221 16.94 5.26 -13.64
N LEU A 222 17.62 4.81 -14.70
CA LEU A 222 17.77 3.40 -15.03
C LEU A 222 18.85 2.80 -14.11
N PRO A 223 18.60 1.65 -13.44
CA PRO A 223 19.68 0.97 -12.73
C PRO A 223 20.82 0.63 -13.71
N ALA A 224 22.06 0.90 -13.29
CA ALA A 224 23.22 0.48 -14.06
C ALA A 224 23.32 -1.07 -14.03
N PRO A 225 23.75 -1.71 -15.11
CA PRO A 225 24.05 -3.15 -15.10
C PRO A 225 25.18 -3.42 -14.08
N THR A 226 24.92 -4.28 -13.10
CA THR A 226 25.82 -4.49 -11.94
C THR A 226 26.76 -5.69 -12.08
N THR A 227 26.66 -6.50 -13.14
CA THR A 227 27.49 -7.69 -13.32
C THR A 227 28.26 -7.67 -14.65
N SER A 228 29.44 -8.31 -14.66
CA SER A 228 30.27 -8.53 -15.84
C SER A 228 29.65 -9.46 -16.88
N ASP A 229 28.61 -10.21 -16.51
CA ASP A 229 27.82 -11.07 -17.41
C ASP A 229 26.64 -10.34 -18.07
N GLY A 230 26.45 -9.05 -17.76
CA GLY A 230 25.38 -8.22 -18.32
C GLY A 230 24.00 -8.41 -17.68
N SER A 231 23.85 -9.28 -16.67
CA SER A 231 22.61 -9.41 -15.91
C SER A 231 22.40 -8.24 -14.94
N THR A 232 21.19 -7.68 -14.91
CA THR A 232 20.85 -6.60 -13.97
C THR A 232 19.91 -7.18 -12.92
N PRO A 233 20.10 -6.94 -11.61
CA PRO A 233 19.20 -7.42 -10.59
C PRO A 233 17.80 -6.84 -10.83
N THR A 234 16.79 -7.71 -10.77
CA THR A 234 15.37 -7.32 -10.82
C THR A 234 15.10 -6.30 -9.72
N ARG A 235 14.93 -5.03 -10.11
CA ARG A 235 14.47 -3.99 -9.20
C ARG A 235 12.96 -3.84 -9.30
N LEU A 236 12.35 -3.70 -8.13
CA LEU A 236 10.92 -3.59 -7.94
C LEU A 236 10.60 -2.16 -7.54
N LEU A 237 9.83 -1.46 -8.36
CA LEU A 237 9.41 -0.08 -8.12
C LEU A 237 7.98 -0.06 -7.57
N PHE A 238 7.75 0.60 -6.43
CA PHE A 238 6.44 0.66 -5.79
C PHE A 238 6.13 2.08 -5.29
N ILE A 239 5.44 2.89 -6.08
CA ILE A 239 4.78 4.13 -5.61
C ILE A 239 3.53 4.36 -6.49
N PRO A 240 2.33 3.95 -6.04
CA PRO A 240 1.10 4.25 -6.76
C PRO A 240 0.80 5.75 -6.73
N ARG A 241 0.45 6.32 -7.87
CA ARG A 241 0.00 7.72 -8.03
C ARG A 241 -1.28 7.73 -8.86
N ASP A 242 -2.18 8.65 -8.54
CA ASP A 242 -3.39 8.87 -9.35
C ASP A 242 -3.05 9.51 -10.70
N ALA A 243 -4.00 9.40 -11.64
CA ALA A 243 -3.81 9.87 -13.01
C ALA A 243 -3.60 11.39 -13.09
N ASP A 244 -4.28 12.17 -12.25
CA ASP A 244 -4.17 13.63 -12.27
C ASP A 244 -2.80 14.10 -11.76
N ALA A 245 -2.25 13.42 -10.75
CA ALA A 245 -0.91 13.67 -10.23
C ALA A 245 0.16 13.36 -11.28
N LEU A 246 0.03 12.26 -12.01
CA LEU A 246 0.92 11.90 -13.11
C LEU A 246 0.82 12.88 -14.28
N ARG A 247 -0.40 13.24 -14.68
CA ARG A 247 -0.63 14.22 -15.74
C ARG A 247 0.06 15.55 -15.42
N ARG A 248 -0.17 16.08 -14.22
CA ARG A 248 0.49 17.31 -13.73
C ARG A 248 2.01 17.20 -13.70
N TYR A 249 2.57 16.03 -13.40
CA TYR A 249 4.00 15.79 -13.42
C TYR A 249 4.56 15.82 -14.85
N PHE A 250 3.92 15.10 -15.77
CA PHE A 250 4.35 15.01 -17.16
C PHE A 250 4.22 16.34 -17.90
N GLU A 251 3.15 17.10 -17.66
CA GLU A 251 2.93 18.41 -18.28
C GLU A 251 3.91 19.48 -17.81
N ARG A 252 4.23 19.49 -16.51
CA ARG A 252 5.02 20.57 -15.90
C ARG A 252 6.50 20.25 -15.75
N GLN A 253 6.90 19.01 -16.00
CA GLN A 253 8.25 18.50 -15.74
C GLN A 253 8.78 18.92 -14.35
N VAL A 254 7.92 18.93 -13.33
CA VAL A 254 8.34 19.35 -11.99
C VAL A 254 9.43 18.41 -11.48
N PRO A 255 10.50 18.91 -10.86
CA PRO A 255 11.71 18.12 -10.60
C PRO A 255 11.47 16.90 -9.69
N ARG A 256 10.43 16.92 -8.84
CA ARG A 256 10.00 15.77 -8.05
C ARG A 256 8.48 15.76 -7.88
N ILE A 257 7.87 14.59 -7.96
CA ILE A 257 6.52 14.37 -7.43
C ILE A 257 6.66 14.19 -5.92
N PRO A 258 5.90 14.92 -5.08
CA PRO A 258 5.89 14.68 -3.64
C PRO A 258 5.56 13.21 -3.36
N ARG A 259 6.36 12.55 -2.50
CA ARG A 259 6.01 11.23 -1.97
C ARG A 259 4.85 11.45 -1.00
N PHE A 260 3.62 11.19 -1.44
CA PHE A 260 2.48 11.21 -0.53
C PHE A 260 2.42 9.89 0.22
N GLU A 261 2.89 9.89 1.47
CA GLU A 261 2.64 8.79 2.40
C GLU A 261 1.13 8.73 2.71
N GLY A 262 0.51 7.57 2.46
CA GLY A 262 -0.86 7.29 2.93
C GLY A 262 -1.99 7.32 1.89
N SER A 263 -1.73 7.59 0.61
CA SER A 263 -2.76 7.43 -0.45
C SER A 263 -2.79 5.99 -0.96
N ALA A 264 -3.43 5.11 -0.20
CA ALA A 264 -3.87 3.80 -0.68
C ALA A 264 -5.39 3.82 -0.95
N THR A 265 -5.90 4.85 -1.62
CA THR A 265 -7.06 4.63 -2.51
C THR A 265 -6.63 3.62 -3.60
N PRO A 266 -7.52 2.77 -4.12
CA PRO A 266 -7.11 1.67 -5.00
C PRO A 266 -6.69 2.22 -6.37
N THR A 267 -5.46 2.71 -6.46
CA THR A 267 -4.80 3.09 -7.70
C THR A 267 -3.69 2.07 -7.91
N SER A 268 -3.97 1.11 -8.81
CA SER A 268 -3.00 0.30 -9.55
C SER A 268 -1.60 0.32 -8.95
N ALA A 269 -1.39 -0.43 -7.86
CA ALA A 269 -0.06 -0.64 -7.37
C ALA A 269 0.66 -1.50 -8.41
N SER A 270 1.46 -0.86 -9.25
CA SER A 270 2.23 -1.50 -10.30
C SER A 270 3.63 -1.73 -9.78
N ALA A 271 3.96 -2.98 -9.45
CA ALA A 271 5.36 -3.33 -9.39
C ALA A 271 5.84 -3.68 -10.79
N ALA A 272 6.98 -3.11 -11.16
CA ALA A 272 7.69 -3.43 -12.38
C ALA A 272 8.88 -4.33 -12.05
N GLU A 273 9.01 -5.47 -12.73
CA GLU A 273 10.30 -6.12 -12.90
C GLU A 273 11.03 -5.44 -14.07
N ILE A 274 12.28 -5.04 -13.85
CA ILE A 274 13.10 -4.34 -14.83
C ILE A 274 14.26 -5.24 -15.27
N GLN A 275 14.31 -5.57 -16.56
CA GLN A 275 15.48 -6.21 -17.18
C GLN A 275 16.06 -5.30 -18.23
N VAL A 276 17.38 -5.10 -18.21
CA VAL A 276 18.08 -4.17 -19.12
C VAL A 276 19.01 -4.96 -20.04
N ASP A 277 18.73 -4.96 -21.35
CA ASP A 277 19.61 -5.46 -22.41
C ASP A 277 20.30 -4.28 -23.08
N THR A 278 21.64 -4.30 -23.12
CA THR A 278 22.45 -3.22 -23.69
C THR A 278 22.90 -3.58 -25.10
N ARG A 279 22.46 -2.82 -26.11
CA ARG A 279 22.89 -2.96 -27.50
C ARG A 279 23.87 -1.84 -27.86
N ASN A 280 25.10 -2.23 -28.18
CA ASN A 280 26.18 -1.35 -28.65
C ASN A 280 26.49 -0.17 -27.70
N GLY A 281 26.22 -0.32 -26.40
CA GLY A 281 26.50 0.70 -25.37
C GLY A 281 25.71 2.01 -25.49
N ARG A 282 24.72 2.09 -26.40
CA ARG A 282 23.97 3.32 -26.73
C ARG A 282 22.47 3.14 -26.85
N VAL A 283 22.00 1.91 -26.93
CA VAL A 283 20.58 1.58 -26.96
C VAL A 283 20.35 0.54 -25.88
N TRP A 284 19.42 0.80 -24.97
CA TRP A 284 19.02 -0.15 -23.95
C TRP A 284 17.58 -0.57 -24.22
N ARG A 285 17.33 -1.87 -24.14
CA ARG A 285 16.00 -2.44 -24.09
C ARG A 285 15.67 -2.74 -22.64
N VAL A 286 14.58 -2.17 -22.18
CA VAL A 286 14.14 -2.33 -20.80
C VAL A 286 12.84 -3.10 -20.82
N GLN A 287 12.84 -4.34 -20.35
CA GLN A 287 11.59 -5.07 -20.15
C GLN A 287 10.99 -4.65 -18.80
N LEU A 288 9.73 -4.23 -18.83
CA LEU A 288 8.93 -3.89 -17.67
C LEU A 288 7.80 -4.89 -17.53
N GLY A 289 7.90 -5.78 -16.54
CA GLY A 289 6.79 -6.64 -16.15
C GLY A 289 5.91 -5.96 -15.12
N ILE A 290 4.69 -5.57 -15.48
CA ILE A 290 3.76 -4.86 -14.60
C ILE A 290 2.71 -5.81 -14.04
N ASP A 291 2.43 -5.71 -12.75
CA ASP A 291 1.35 -6.41 -12.06
C ASP A 291 0.54 -5.40 -11.23
N ASP A 292 -0.75 -5.23 -11.56
CA ASP A 292 -1.66 -4.31 -10.85
C ASP A 292 -2.10 -4.82 -9.47
N ALA A 293 -1.91 -6.12 -9.23
CA ALA A 293 -2.35 -6.78 -8.02
C ALA A 293 -1.28 -6.74 -6.91
N VAL A 294 -0.23 -5.94 -7.10
CA VAL A 294 0.91 -5.95 -6.19
C VAL A 294 0.54 -5.22 -4.91
N GLN A 295 0.19 -5.98 -3.90
CA GLN A 295 0.01 -5.48 -2.54
C GLN A 295 1.38 -5.26 -1.90
N ALA A 296 1.51 -4.20 -1.10
CA ALA A 296 2.74 -3.88 -0.37
C ALA A 296 3.18 -5.06 0.53
N ALA A 297 4.06 -5.91 -0.01
CA ALA A 297 4.60 -7.10 0.63
C ALA A 297 6.12 -6.98 0.67
N ALA A 298 6.78 -7.44 1.74
CA ALA A 298 8.24 -7.37 1.91
C ALA A 298 9.02 -8.32 0.95
N THR A 299 8.32 -9.10 0.13
CA THR A 299 8.88 -9.76 -1.06
C THR A 299 7.86 -9.58 -2.17
N LEU A 300 8.09 -8.63 -3.06
CA LEU A 300 7.23 -8.38 -4.21
C LEU A 300 7.48 -9.51 -5.23
N THR A 301 6.77 -10.63 -5.14
CA THR A 301 6.76 -11.57 -6.26
C THR A 301 5.87 -10.99 -7.34
N VAL A 302 6.47 -10.30 -8.29
CA VAL A 302 5.76 -9.77 -9.47
C VAL A 302 5.42 -10.93 -10.37
N ARG A 303 4.14 -11.11 -10.65
CA ARG A 303 3.69 -12.00 -11.72
C ARG A 303 3.13 -11.10 -12.81
N PRO A 304 4.00 -10.60 -13.71
CA PRO A 304 3.60 -9.56 -14.62
C PRO A 304 2.40 -10.04 -15.44
N ASN A 305 1.28 -9.34 -15.31
CA ASN A 305 0.08 -9.57 -16.13
C ASN A 305 0.19 -8.86 -17.49
N ARG A 306 1.16 -7.95 -17.60
CA ARG A 306 1.51 -7.19 -18.79
C ARG A 306 3.02 -7.02 -18.82
N VAL A 307 3.61 -7.15 -20.00
CA VAL A 307 5.03 -6.91 -20.21
C VAL A 307 5.19 -5.84 -21.29
N PHE A 308 6.07 -4.88 -21.04
CA PHE A 308 6.41 -3.82 -21.98
C PHE A 308 7.90 -3.85 -22.29
N THR A 309 8.26 -3.55 -23.54
CA THR A 309 9.63 -3.29 -23.95
C THR A 309 9.77 -1.78 -24.16
N LEU A 310 10.62 -1.14 -23.36
CA LEU A 310 11.04 0.23 -23.58
C LEU A 310 12.34 0.24 -24.39
N THR A 311 12.41 1.12 -25.39
CA THR A 311 13.69 1.45 -26.02
C THR A 311 14.14 2.80 -25.50
N VAL A 312 15.29 2.84 -24.82
CA VAL A 312 15.95 4.08 -24.42
C VAL A 312 17.27 4.21 -25.19
N ALA A 313 17.60 5.42 -25.62
CA ALA A 313 18.79 5.69 -26.43
C ALA A 313 19.58 6.87 -25.87
N GLN A 314 20.91 6.77 -25.92
CA GLN A 314 21.79 7.85 -25.51
C GLN A 314 22.24 8.61 -26.76
N ARG A 315 21.82 9.87 -26.89
CA ARG A 315 22.14 10.70 -28.06
C ARG A 315 23.58 11.18 -28.07
N THR A 316 24.16 11.45 -26.90
CA THR A 316 25.53 11.94 -26.72
C THR A 316 26.25 11.09 -25.68
N ALA A 317 27.51 10.73 -25.91
CA ALA A 317 28.28 9.93 -24.94
C ALA A 317 28.31 10.64 -23.57
N GLY A 318 27.87 9.94 -22.52
CA GLY A 318 27.77 10.49 -21.17
C GLY A 318 26.52 11.37 -20.91
N GLY A 319 25.66 11.60 -21.90
CA GLY A 319 24.39 12.30 -21.75
C GLY A 319 23.26 11.43 -21.17
N PRO A 320 22.09 12.00 -20.86
CA PRO A 320 20.95 11.23 -20.38
C PRO A 320 20.42 10.26 -21.44
N LEU A 321 19.83 9.16 -20.98
CA LEU A 321 19.08 8.23 -21.81
C LEU A 321 17.75 8.88 -22.17
N THR A 322 17.33 8.81 -23.43
CA THR A 322 16.02 9.28 -23.88
C THR A 322 15.14 8.09 -24.20
N LEU A 323 13.97 7.98 -23.58
CA LEU A 323 12.92 7.04 -23.95
C LEU A 323 12.37 7.42 -25.33
N THR A 324 12.53 6.52 -26.31
CA THR A 324 12.13 6.76 -27.70
C THR A 324 10.96 5.89 -28.16
N HIS A 325 10.76 4.74 -27.52
CA HIS A 325 9.72 3.79 -27.93
C HIS A 325 9.23 2.95 -26.76
N ILE A 326 7.94 2.59 -26.80
CA ILE A 326 7.27 1.71 -25.85
C ILE A 326 6.45 0.71 -26.67
N GLU A 327 6.68 -0.58 -26.44
CA GLU A 327 5.96 -1.66 -27.11
C GLU A 327 5.37 -2.61 -26.07
N ARG A 328 4.06 -2.84 -26.12
CA ARG A 328 3.42 -3.87 -25.29
C ARG A 328 3.66 -5.24 -25.92
N GLN A 329 4.16 -6.18 -25.12
CA GLN A 329 4.31 -7.57 -25.56
C GLN A 329 2.93 -8.27 -25.53
N PRO A 330 2.69 -9.23 -26.45
CA PRO A 330 1.43 -9.97 -26.53
C PRO A 330 1.14 -10.78 -25.27
#